data_AF-A0A1B0DH07-F1
#
_entry.id   AF-A0A1B0DH07-F1
#
_cell.length_a   1.000
_cell.length_b   1.000
_cell.length_c   1.000
_cell.angle_alpha   90.00
_cell.angle_beta   90.00
_cell.angle_gamma   90.00
#
_symmetry.space_group_name_H-M   'P 1'
#
loop_
_entity.id
_entity.type
_entity.pdbx_description
1 polymer ?
#
loop_
_entity_poly.entity_id
_entity_poly.type
_entity_poly.pdbx_seq_one_letter_code
_entity_poly.pdbx_strand_id
1 'polypeptide(L)'
;MLLNVGIISSAGLPDFGIPSIDPLAINSLTIQQGKNSPINLKQDFKNIHLSGISETRLTKYNPDLNNYILRCDGLTPRVDFVGDYTMDGRILLLPITGKGKANITMVGLKTVHELIGEPIKKKGEVYIRFKEYHIKLLPKRVYLHFENLFNGDKVLGENMNRFMNENWELIFKDFIG
;
A
#
# COMPACT_ATOMS: atom_id res chain seq x y z
N MET A 1 -5.32 7.45 -26.47
CA MET A 1 -5.29 8.57 -25.51
C MET A 1 -4.84 8.01 -24.17
N LEU A 2 -3.56 8.15 -23.81
CA LEU A 2 -3.08 7.75 -22.49
C LEU A 2 -3.60 8.80 -21.49
N LEU A 3 -4.54 8.43 -20.63
CA LEU A 3 -5.00 9.31 -19.56
C LEU A 3 -3.79 9.61 -18.66
N ASN A 4 -3.40 10.88 -18.54
CA ASN A 4 -2.26 11.26 -17.72
C ASN A 4 -2.67 11.24 -16.25
N VAL A 5 -2.57 10.07 -15.62
CA VAL A 5 -2.98 9.81 -14.22
C VAL A 5 -2.28 10.76 -13.24
N GLY A 6 -1.12 11.32 -13.59
CA GLY A 6 -0.36 12.28 -12.76
C GLY A 6 -1.08 13.59 -12.44
N ILE A 7 -1.95 14.09 -13.33
CA ILE A 7 -2.68 15.36 -13.10
C ILE A 7 -3.82 15.16 -12.10
N ILE A 8 -4.58 14.07 -12.27
CA ILE A 8 -5.72 13.73 -11.39
C ILE A 8 -5.23 13.40 -9.98
N SER A 9 -4.04 12.80 -9.87
CA SER A 9 -3.51 12.35 -8.60
C SER A 9 -2.92 13.46 -7.74
N SER A 10 -2.19 14.40 -8.33
CA SER A 10 -1.55 15.50 -7.61
C SER A 10 -2.51 16.67 -7.31
N ALA A 11 -3.34 17.07 -8.27
CA ALA A 11 -4.27 18.19 -8.13
C ALA A 11 -5.68 17.77 -7.64
N GLY A 12 -6.00 16.48 -7.71
CA GLY A 12 -7.37 16.01 -7.52
C GLY A 12 -8.29 16.40 -8.69
N LEU A 13 -9.59 16.13 -8.53
CA LEU A 13 -10.67 16.67 -9.35
C LEU A 13 -11.77 17.21 -8.42
N PRO A 14 -11.62 18.44 -7.90
CA PRO A 14 -12.52 19.02 -6.90
C PRO A 14 -13.98 19.10 -7.35
N ASP A 15 -14.22 19.40 -8.64
CA ASP A 15 -15.56 19.45 -9.24
C ASP A 15 -16.30 18.11 -9.19
N PHE A 16 -15.55 17.01 -9.05
CA PHE A 16 -16.06 15.65 -8.91
C PHE A 16 -15.90 15.11 -7.48
N GLY A 17 -15.48 15.95 -6.54
CA GLY A 17 -15.24 15.57 -5.14
C GLY A 17 -14.06 14.62 -4.95
N ILE A 18 -13.14 14.53 -5.92
CA ILE A 18 -11.96 13.66 -5.83
C ILE A 18 -10.82 14.52 -5.25
N PRO A 19 -10.35 14.23 -4.02
CA PRO A 19 -9.23 14.95 -3.42
C PRO A 19 -7.91 14.61 -4.13
N SER A 20 -6.85 15.37 -3.85
CA SER A 20 -5.50 14.94 -4.18
C SER A 20 -5.21 13.59 -3.51
N ILE A 21 -4.58 12.69 -4.25
CA ILE A 21 -4.15 11.36 -3.80
C ILE A 21 -2.62 11.26 -3.83
N ASP A 22 -1.92 12.39 -3.92
CA ASP A 22 -0.47 12.47 -3.77
C ASP A 22 -0.06 13.79 -3.05
N PRO A 23 0.15 13.78 -1.72
CA PRO A 23 0.12 12.59 -0.86
C PRO A 23 -1.32 12.10 -0.57
N LEU A 24 -1.55 10.80 -0.67
CA LEU A 24 -2.77 10.16 -0.18
C LEU A 24 -2.68 10.01 1.34
N ALA A 25 -3.59 10.66 2.06
CA ALA A 25 -3.72 10.54 3.51
C ALA A 25 -4.61 9.34 3.89
N ILE A 26 -4.12 8.47 4.78
CA ILE A 26 -4.88 7.35 5.33
C ILE A 26 -4.88 7.45 6.86
N ASN A 27 -6.07 7.51 7.47
CA ASN A 27 -6.21 7.71 8.91
C ASN A 27 -5.63 6.56 9.72
N SER A 28 -5.90 5.32 9.30
CA SER A 28 -5.41 4.12 9.98
C SER A 28 -5.40 2.90 9.06
N LEU A 29 -4.43 2.01 9.29
CA LEU A 29 -4.32 0.71 8.64
C LEU A 29 -3.86 -0.30 9.68
N THR A 30 -4.57 -1.42 9.80
CA THR A 30 -4.14 -2.54 10.64
C THR A 30 -3.77 -3.71 9.74
N ILE A 31 -2.58 -4.27 9.98
CA ILE A 31 -2.10 -5.48 9.32
C ILE A 31 -1.90 -6.52 10.40
N GLN A 32 -2.61 -7.64 10.29
CA GLN A 32 -2.49 -8.76 11.20
C GLN A 32 -2.30 -10.04 10.40
N GLN A 33 -1.18 -10.74 10.64
CA GLN A 33 -0.95 -12.06 10.05
C GLN A 33 -1.32 -13.20 11.00
N GLY A 34 -1.80 -14.31 10.41
CA GLY A 34 -2.36 -15.46 11.12
C GLY A 34 -1.33 -16.39 11.77
N LYS A 35 -1.82 -17.30 12.63
CA LYS A 35 -1.03 -18.20 13.51
C LYS A 35 -0.09 -19.19 12.80
N ASN A 36 -0.17 -19.34 11.47
CA ASN A 36 0.57 -20.36 10.70
C ASN A 36 1.63 -19.77 9.76
N SER A 37 1.98 -18.49 9.91
CA SER A 37 3.08 -17.85 9.17
C SER A 37 4.35 -17.80 10.04
N PRO A 38 5.56 -17.93 9.46
CA PRO A 38 6.81 -17.59 10.13
C PRO A 38 6.82 -16.15 10.66
N ILE A 39 5.98 -15.27 10.13
CA ILE A 39 5.77 -13.91 10.61
C ILE A 39 4.40 -13.82 11.28
N ASN A 40 4.41 -13.64 12.60
CA ASN A 40 3.21 -13.40 13.38
C ASN A 40 3.34 -12.03 14.03
N LEU A 41 2.84 -11.02 13.32
CA LEU A 41 2.98 -9.62 13.68
C LEU A 41 1.61 -8.95 13.60
N LYS A 42 1.29 -8.18 14.65
CA LYS A 42 0.24 -7.18 14.59
C LYS A 42 0.89 -5.82 14.40
N GLN A 43 0.47 -5.10 13.36
CA GLN A 43 0.90 -3.74 13.08
C GLN A 43 -0.32 -2.85 12.97
N ASP A 44 -0.31 -1.76 13.72
CA ASP A 44 -1.29 -0.69 13.57
C ASP A 44 -0.55 0.57 13.13
N PHE A 45 -0.99 1.13 12.02
CA PHE A 45 -0.49 2.39 11.47
C PHE A 45 -1.56 3.48 11.60
N LYS A 46 -1.12 4.71 11.81
CA LYS A 46 -1.96 5.91 11.87
C LYS A 46 -1.29 7.08 11.18
N ASN A 47 -2.08 8.07 10.79
CA ASN A 47 -1.58 9.32 10.17
C ASN A 47 -0.63 9.02 9.00
N ILE A 48 -1.07 8.13 8.13
CA ILE A 48 -0.25 7.63 7.02
C ILE A 48 -0.30 8.65 5.88
N HIS A 49 0.86 8.92 5.31
CA HIS A 49 1.03 9.64 4.07
C HIS A 49 1.71 8.72 3.05
N LEU A 50 0.98 8.44 1.97
CA LEU A 50 1.50 7.76 0.79
C LEU A 50 1.83 8.80 -0.27
N SER A 51 3.04 8.78 -0.81
CA SER A 51 3.48 9.73 -1.86
C SER A 51 4.16 9.03 -3.03
N GLY A 52 4.19 9.70 -4.18
CA GLY A 52 4.76 9.19 -5.44
C GLY A 52 3.75 8.44 -6.33
N ILE A 53 2.50 8.28 -5.87
CA ILE A 53 1.43 7.62 -6.64
C ILE A 53 1.18 8.36 -7.96
N SER A 54 1.39 9.68 -8.01
CA SER A 54 1.23 10.49 -9.21
C SER A 54 2.21 10.17 -10.33
N GLU A 55 3.32 9.51 -10.02
CA GLU A 55 4.29 9.05 -11.02
C GLU A 55 3.89 7.72 -11.69
N THR A 56 2.75 7.15 -11.31
CA THR A 56 2.27 5.88 -11.85
C THR A 56 1.97 5.98 -13.34
N ARG A 57 2.59 5.09 -14.11
CA ARG A 57 2.28 4.87 -15.53
C ARG A 57 1.44 3.62 -15.68
N LEU A 58 0.28 3.74 -16.31
CA LEU A 58 -0.53 2.57 -16.67
C LEU A 58 0.18 1.81 -17.79
N THR A 59 0.42 0.52 -17.56
CA THR A 59 1.11 -0.38 -18.50
C THR A 59 0.14 -1.32 -19.20
N LYS A 60 -1.01 -1.61 -18.58
CA LYS A 60 -2.08 -2.43 -19.16
C LYS A 60 -3.44 -1.91 -18.71
N TYR A 61 -4.42 -2.00 -19.60
CA TYR A 61 -5.82 -1.73 -19.31
C TYR A 61 -6.68 -2.73 -20.07
N ASN A 62 -7.52 -3.48 -19.36
CA ASN A 62 -8.36 -4.54 -19.93
C ASN A 62 -9.73 -4.58 -19.24
N PRO A 63 -10.66 -3.68 -19.62
CA PRO A 63 -11.99 -3.64 -19.04
C PRO A 63 -12.86 -4.77 -19.60
N ASP A 64 -13.67 -5.37 -18.74
CA ASP A 64 -14.77 -6.27 -19.08
C ASP A 64 -16.07 -5.61 -18.62
N LEU A 65 -16.60 -4.73 -19.47
CA LEU A 65 -17.78 -3.92 -19.16
C LEU A 65 -19.06 -4.75 -19.10
N ASN A 66 -19.11 -5.92 -19.75
CA ASN A 66 -20.25 -6.83 -19.69
C ASN A 66 -20.41 -7.42 -18.29
N ASN A 67 -19.29 -7.71 -17.63
CA ASN A 67 -19.24 -8.21 -16.26
C ASN A 67 -18.94 -7.12 -15.22
N TYR A 68 -18.86 -5.85 -15.63
CA TYR A 68 -18.55 -4.70 -14.77
C TYR A 68 -17.20 -4.82 -14.04
N ILE A 69 -16.20 -5.43 -14.67
CA ILE A 69 -14.86 -5.61 -14.11
C ILE A 69 -13.88 -4.70 -14.82
N LEU A 70 -13.09 -3.92 -14.07
CA LEU A 70 -11.99 -3.13 -14.62
C LEU A 70 -10.66 -3.71 -14.13
N ARG A 71 -9.76 -4.00 -15.08
CA ARG A 71 -8.40 -4.44 -14.78
C ARG A 71 -7.37 -3.47 -15.33
N CYS A 72 -6.41 -3.08 -14.51
CA CYS A 72 -5.28 -2.30 -14.96
C CYS A 72 -3.99 -2.69 -14.24
N ASP A 73 -2.87 -2.54 -14.95
CA ASP A 73 -1.53 -2.68 -14.37
C ASP A 73 -0.89 -1.30 -14.33
N GLY A 74 -0.23 -0.97 -13.22
CA GLY A 74 0.54 0.25 -13.03
C GLY A 74 2.02 -0.05 -12.83
N LEU A 75 2.87 0.91 -13.18
CA LEU A 75 4.27 0.95 -12.79
C LEU A 75 4.57 2.32 -12.17
N THR A 76 5.00 2.31 -10.91
CA THR A 76 5.36 3.50 -10.15
C THR A 76 6.84 3.43 -9.80
N PRO A 77 7.67 4.43 -10.17
CA PRO A 77 9.10 4.42 -9.90
C PRO A 77 9.43 4.30 -8.41
N ARG A 78 8.70 5.03 -7.57
CA ARG A 78 8.88 5.06 -6.12
C ARG A 78 7.56 5.39 -5.44
N VAL A 79 7.26 4.68 -4.36
CA VAL A 79 6.18 5.02 -3.44
C VAL A 79 6.75 5.08 -2.03
N ASP A 80 6.50 6.18 -1.33
CA ASP A 80 6.90 6.36 0.05
C ASP A 80 5.68 6.33 0.96
N PHE A 81 5.74 5.48 1.98
CA PHE A 81 4.79 5.38 3.08
C PHE A 81 5.47 5.92 4.32
N VAL A 82 4.88 6.95 4.93
CA VAL A 82 5.32 7.48 6.23
C VAL A 82 4.12 7.53 7.16
N GLY A 83 4.27 7.08 8.40
CA GLY A 83 3.18 7.13 9.37
C GLY A 83 3.63 6.83 10.78
N ASP A 84 2.72 7.04 11.73
CA ASP A 84 2.87 6.53 13.08
C ASP A 84 2.59 5.02 13.09
N TYR A 85 3.36 4.26 13.85
CA TYR A 85 3.14 2.82 13.97
C TYR A 85 3.18 2.36 15.43
N THR A 86 2.48 1.26 15.68
CA THR A 86 2.73 0.35 16.80
C THR A 86 2.83 -1.07 16.24
N MET A 87 3.80 -1.84 16.70
CA MET A 87 3.95 -3.24 16.33
C MET A 87 4.24 -4.11 17.54
N ASP A 88 3.71 -5.32 17.51
CA ASP A 88 4.00 -6.35 18.49
C ASP A 88 3.90 -7.74 17.86
N GLY A 89 4.86 -8.61 18.15
CA GLY A 89 4.86 -9.98 17.69
C GLY A 89 6.26 -10.53 17.45
N ARG A 90 6.40 -11.30 16.37
CA ARG A 90 7.66 -11.94 15.98
C ARG A 90 7.83 -11.97 14.46
N ILE A 91 9.08 -11.83 14.04
CA ILE A 91 9.52 -12.11 12.67
C ILE A 91 10.42 -13.35 12.76
N LEU A 92 10.00 -14.46 12.15
CA LEU A 92 10.60 -15.79 12.36
C LEU A 92 10.57 -16.15 13.86
N LEU A 93 11.75 -16.32 14.46
CA LEU A 93 11.93 -16.60 15.88
C LEU A 93 12.25 -15.34 16.71
N LEU A 94 12.44 -14.19 16.05
CA LEU A 94 12.88 -12.97 16.70
C LEU A 94 11.66 -12.18 17.20
N PRO A 95 11.54 -11.91 18.52
CA PRO A 95 10.52 -11.01 19.02
C PRO A 95 10.78 -9.60 18.49
N ILE A 96 9.71 -8.86 18.21
CA ILE A 96 9.78 -7.47 17.81
C ILE A 96 8.63 -6.70 18.44
N THR A 97 8.96 -5.54 18.99
CA THR A 97 7.99 -4.60 19.55
C THR A 97 8.50 -3.19 19.30
N GLY A 98 7.59 -2.25 19.11
CA GLY A 98 7.97 -0.86 18.93
C GLY A 98 6.79 0.06 18.68
N LYS A 99 7.04 1.35 18.91
CA LYS A 99 6.10 2.42 18.65
C LYS A 99 6.87 3.67 18.28
N GLY A 100 6.59 4.25 17.13
CA GLY A 100 7.30 5.42 16.65
C GLY A 100 6.87 5.81 15.25
N LYS A 101 7.80 6.35 14.47
CA LYS A 101 7.61 6.61 13.04
C LYS A 101 8.07 5.41 12.21
N ALA A 102 7.26 5.09 11.22
CA ALA A 102 7.60 4.13 10.17
C ALA A 102 7.87 4.89 8.87
N ASN A 103 8.88 4.46 8.14
CA ASN A 103 9.16 4.88 6.77
C ASN A 103 9.38 3.61 5.93
N ILE A 104 8.52 3.43 4.93
CA ILE A 104 8.57 2.27 4.03
C ILE A 104 8.59 2.80 2.60
N THR A 105 9.67 2.51 1.87
CA THR A 105 9.83 2.91 0.47
C THR A 105 9.75 1.69 -0.42
N MET A 106 8.86 1.71 -1.40
CA MET A 106 8.79 0.71 -2.48
C MET A 106 9.37 1.29 -3.76
N VAL A 107 10.35 0.61 -4.36
CA VAL A 107 11.00 1.05 -5.62
C VAL A 107 10.63 0.12 -6.76
N GLY A 108 10.34 0.72 -7.92
CA GLY A 108 9.91 0.02 -9.13
C GLY A 108 8.66 -0.81 -8.90
N LEU A 109 7.66 -0.22 -8.24
CA LEU A 109 6.43 -0.88 -7.84
C LEU A 109 5.57 -1.16 -9.05
N LYS A 110 5.42 -2.43 -9.42
CA LYS A 110 4.34 -2.87 -10.30
C LYS A 110 3.09 -3.10 -9.46
N THR A 111 1.94 -2.63 -9.93
CA THR A 111 0.64 -2.90 -9.34
C THR A 111 -0.26 -3.62 -10.33
N VAL A 112 -1.10 -4.53 -9.83
CA VAL A 112 -2.17 -5.18 -10.61
C VAL A 112 -3.47 -4.93 -9.88
N HIS A 113 -4.39 -4.23 -10.54
CA HIS A 113 -5.65 -3.78 -9.98
C HIS A 113 -6.81 -4.54 -10.63
N GLU A 114 -7.78 -4.92 -9.80
CA GLU A 114 -9.07 -5.43 -10.25
C GLU A 114 -10.17 -4.74 -9.45
N LEU A 115 -11.04 -4.01 -10.15
CA LEU A 115 -12.24 -3.41 -9.57
C LEU A 115 -13.45 -4.18 -10.06
N ILE A 116 -14.29 -4.65 -9.14
CA ILE A 116 -15.50 -5.41 -9.44
C ILE A 116 -16.70 -4.53 -9.09
N GLY A 117 -17.54 -4.27 -10.08
CA GLY A 117 -18.72 -3.44 -9.94
C GLY A 117 -20.04 -4.16 -10.18
N GLU A 118 -21.10 -3.38 -10.14
CA GLU A 118 -22.44 -3.79 -10.53
C GLU A 118 -23.20 -2.59 -11.11
N PRO A 119 -24.21 -2.82 -11.95
CA PRO A 119 -24.99 -1.74 -12.53
C PRO A 119 -25.94 -1.13 -11.50
N ILE A 120 -26.03 0.20 -11.49
CA ILE A 120 -27.06 0.94 -10.76
C ILE A 120 -27.75 1.90 -11.73
N LYS A 121 -29.07 2.03 -11.62
CA LYS A 121 -29.83 3.03 -12.38
C LYS A 121 -30.00 4.30 -11.56
N LYS A 122 -29.66 5.46 -12.12
CA LYS A 122 -29.92 6.78 -11.55
C LYS A 122 -30.38 7.74 -12.64
N LYS A 123 -31.54 8.37 -12.44
CA LYS A 123 -32.11 9.35 -13.39
C LYS A 123 -32.22 8.84 -14.84
N GLY A 124 -32.57 7.57 -15.02
CA GLY A 124 -32.68 6.93 -16.34
C GLY A 124 -31.38 6.36 -16.90
N GLU A 125 -30.23 6.76 -16.35
CA GLU A 125 -28.90 6.33 -16.81
C GLU A 125 -28.36 5.16 -15.98
N VAL A 126 -27.55 4.30 -16.61
CA VAL A 126 -26.86 3.17 -15.95
C VAL A 126 -25.44 3.59 -15.58
N TYR A 127 -25.07 3.40 -14.31
CA TYR A 127 -23.74 3.64 -13.76
C TYR A 127 -23.16 2.35 -13.20
N ILE A 128 -21.84 2.28 -13.07
CA ILE A 128 -21.16 1.20 -12.35
C ILE A 128 -20.93 1.65 -10.91
N ARG A 129 -21.40 0.85 -9.94
CA ARG A 129 -21.00 0.96 -8.54
C ARG A 129 -19.94 -0.09 -8.26
N PHE A 130 -18.71 0.34 -7.95
CA PHE A 130 -17.68 -0.59 -7.49
C PHE A 130 -18.01 -1.11 -6.09
N LYS A 131 -17.93 -2.43 -5.94
CA LYS A 131 -18.15 -3.14 -4.67
C LYS A 131 -16.84 -3.62 -4.07
N GLU A 132 -15.95 -4.10 -4.91
CA GLU A 132 -14.68 -4.69 -4.49
C GLU A 132 -13.53 -4.07 -5.25
N TYR A 133 -12.41 -3.98 -4.57
CA TYR A 133 -11.15 -3.55 -5.14
C TYR A 133 -10.04 -4.45 -4.62
N HIS A 134 -9.42 -5.18 -5.55
CA HIS A 134 -8.30 -6.06 -5.28
C HIS A 134 -7.04 -5.43 -5.89
N ILE A 135 -5.96 -5.43 -5.12
CA ILE A 135 -4.66 -4.93 -5.56
C ILE A 135 -3.57 -5.93 -5.21
N LYS A 136 -2.68 -6.20 -6.16
CA LYS A 136 -1.41 -6.90 -5.92
C LYS A 136 -0.25 -5.93 -6.08
N LEU A 137 0.65 -5.94 -5.11
CA LEU A 137 1.84 -5.09 -5.07
C LEU A 137 3.07 -5.95 -5.40
N LEU A 138 3.87 -5.50 -6.37
CA LEU A 138 5.06 -6.22 -6.85
C LEU A 138 6.24 -5.24 -6.95
N PRO A 139 6.83 -4.83 -5.81
CA PRO A 139 8.01 -3.97 -5.79
C PRO A 139 9.26 -4.73 -6.24
N LYS A 140 10.19 -4.02 -6.89
CA LYS A 140 11.54 -4.55 -7.13
C LYS A 140 12.43 -4.51 -5.90
N ARG A 141 12.13 -3.60 -4.97
CA ARG A 141 12.82 -3.43 -3.70
C ARG A 141 11.91 -2.74 -2.70
N VAL A 142 12.01 -3.14 -1.44
CA VAL A 142 11.40 -2.43 -0.31
C VAL A 142 12.49 -2.04 0.69
N TYR A 143 12.44 -0.80 1.17
CA TYR A 143 13.22 -0.33 2.29
C TYR A 143 12.30 -0.10 3.47
N LEU A 144 12.69 -0.61 4.63
CA LEU A 144 11.90 -0.58 5.85
C LEU A 144 12.69 0.15 6.94
N HIS A 145 12.09 1.14 7.58
CA HIS A 145 12.68 1.76 8.76
C HIS A 145 11.62 2.03 9.81
N PHE A 146 11.90 1.58 11.02
CA PHE A 146 11.04 1.76 12.18
C PHE A 146 11.86 2.34 13.33
N GLU A 147 11.44 3.51 13.80
CA GLU A 147 12.06 4.20 14.93
C GLU A 147 11.57 3.64 16.27
N ASN A 148 12.41 3.68 17.30
CA ASN A 148 12.03 3.30 18.66
C ASN A 148 11.52 1.84 18.78
N LEU A 149 12.13 0.94 18.01
CA LEU A 149 12.06 -0.50 18.27
C LEU A 149 12.68 -0.82 19.64
N PHE A 150 12.16 -1.86 20.30
CA PHE A 150 12.65 -2.35 21.60
C PHE A 150 12.76 -1.24 22.66
N ASN A 151 11.78 -0.33 22.69
CA ASN A 151 11.75 0.83 23.59
C ASN A 151 13.00 1.73 23.48
N GLY A 152 13.60 1.82 22.30
CA GLY A 152 14.70 2.73 22.01
C GLY A 152 16.09 2.13 22.17
N ASP A 153 16.20 0.81 22.36
CA ASP A 153 17.50 0.14 22.29
C ASP A 153 18.08 0.26 20.87
N LYS A 154 19.13 1.08 20.73
CA LYS A 154 19.74 1.41 19.45
C LYS A 154 20.35 0.18 18.76
N VAL A 155 21.01 -0.69 19.52
CA VAL A 155 21.72 -1.84 18.95
C VAL A 155 20.70 -2.85 18.41
N LEU A 156 19.68 -3.18 19.20
CA LEU A 156 18.63 -4.09 18.77
C LEU A 156 17.79 -3.49 17.63
N GLY A 157 17.45 -2.21 17.72
CA GLY A 157 16.68 -1.51 16.70
C GLY A 157 17.39 -1.43 15.35
N GLU A 158 18.68 -1.08 15.33
CA GLU A 158 19.48 -1.02 14.11
C GLU A 158 19.67 -2.41 13.49
N ASN A 159 19.96 -3.42 14.32
CA ASN A 159 20.12 -4.79 13.84
C ASN A 159 18.81 -5.35 13.26
N MET A 160 17.67 -5.07 13.90
CA MET A 160 16.37 -5.50 13.40
C MET A 160 16.00 -4.78 12.09
N ASN A 161 16.23 -3.46 12.00
CA ASN A 161 16.03 -2.74 10.74
C ASN A 161 16.92 -3.29 9.63
N ARG A 162 18.20 -3.58 9.91
CA ARG A 162 19.11 -4.21 8.94
C ARG A 162 18.59 -5.57 8.49
N PHE A 163 18.24 -6.44 9.43
CA PHE A 163 17.67 -7.76 9.15
C PHE A 163 16.42 -7.64 8.26
N MET A 164 15.52 -6.71 8.56
CA MET A 164 14.31 -6.52 7.76
C MET A 164 14.61 -6.04 6.33
N ASN A 165 15.62 -5.20 6.14
CA ASN A 165 16.04 -4.74 4.82
C ASN A 165 16.79 -5.82 4.03
N GLU A 166 17.59 -6.66 4.68
CA GLU A 166 18.26 -7.80 4.04
C GLU A 166 17.24 -8.85 3.59
N ASN A 167 16.17 -9.05 4.37
CA ASN A 167 15.13 -10.05 4.15
C ASN A 167 13.81 -9.46 3.65
N TRP A 168 13.86 -8.31 2.99
CA TRP A 168 12.67 -7.53 2.62
C TRP A 168 11.66 -8.31 1.76
N GLU A 169 12.12 -9.21 0.87
CA GLU A 169 11.23 -9.98 -0.02
C GLU A 169 10.34 -10.92 0.77
N LEU A 170 10.93 -11.66 1.71
CA LEU A 170 10.23 -12.59 2.60
C LEU A 170 9.21 -11.81 3.44
N ILE A 171 9.66 -10.71 4.03
CA ILE A 171 8.84 -9.88 4.93
C ILE A 171 7.68 -9.26 4.16
N PHE A 172 7.94 -8.67 2.99
CA PHE A 172 6.90 -8.02 2.20
C PHE A 172 5.88 -9.04 1.69
N LYS A 173 6.33 -10.18 1.15
CA LYS A 173 5.47 -11.23 0.60
C LYS A 173 4.46 -11.75 1.63
N ASP A 174 4.88 -11.95 2.87
CA ASP A 174 3.98 -12.40 3.92
C ASP A 174 2.91 -11.34 4.26
N PHE A 175 3.21 -10.04 4.13
CA PHE A 175 2.24 -8.96 4.42
C PHE A 175 1.22 -8.69 3.30
N ILE A 176 1.56 -9.02 2.05
CA ILE A 176 0.68 -8.81 0.89
C ILE A 176 0.01 -10.10 0.39
N GLY A 177 0.28 -11.22 1.04
CA GLY A 177 -0.17 -12.57 0.70
C GLY A 177 -1.58 -12.89 1.19
#